data_AF-A0A6I8NK61-F1
#
_entry.id   AF-A0A6I8NK61-F1
#
_cell.length_a   1.000
_cell.length_b   1.000
_cell.length_c   1.000
_cell.angle_alpha   90.00
_cell.angle_beta   90.00
_cell.angle_gamma   90.00
#
_symmetry.space_group_name_H-M   'P 1'
#
loop_
_entity.id
_entity.type
_entity.pdbx_description
1 polymer ?
#
loop_
_entity_poly.entity_id
_entity_poly.type
_entity_poly.pdbx_seq_one_letter_code
_entity_poly.pdbx_strand_id
1 'polypeptide(L)'
;MKLLLWNSLLSLLVASVNGALIPEPEVKIEVLQKPFICQRKTKGGDMMLVHYEGYLEKDGSLFHSTHKHNNGQPIWFTLGILEALKGWDRGLKGMCVGEKRKLTIPPALGYGKEGKAFWYPVCMHPLERHQPFGGINACYFLCLYSSFPGLVKFLLKAH
;
A
#
# COMPACT_ATOMS: atom_id res chain seq x y z
N MET A 1 50.42 -50.27 -32.20
CA MET A 1 49.45 -50.66 -33.26
C MET A 1 48.18 -51.09 -32.56
N LYS A 2 46.99 -50.50 -32.67
CA LYS A 2 46.28 -49.65 -33.66
C LYS A 2 45.26 -48.83 -32.81
N LEU A 3 45.16 -47.49 -32.97
CA LEU A 3 44.17 -46.82 -33.83
C LEU A 3 42.73 -47.21 -33.41
N LEU A 4 41.80 -46.36 -32.96
CA LEU A 4 41.39 -44.98 -33.31
C LEU A 4 40.42 -44.50 -32.21
N LEU A 5 40.51 -43.26 -31.70
CA LEU A 5 39.79 -42.09 -32.21
C LEU A 5 38.31 -42.38 -32.56
N TRP A 6 37.42 -42.40 -31.57
CA TRP A 6 35.99 -42.14 -31.80
C TRP A 6 35.28 -41.70 -30.52
N ASN A 7 35.18 -40.39 -30.31
CA ASN A 7 33.98 -39.70 -29.81
C ASN A 7 34.30 -38.21 -29.68
N SER A 8 34.43 -37.61 -30.86
CA SER A 8 34.24 -36.19 -31.05
C SER A 8 32.75 -35.87 -30.90
N LEU A 9 32.45 -34.67 -30.40
CA LEU A 9 31.13 -34.05 -30.26
C LEU A 9 30.18 -34.63 -29.19
N LEU A 10 30.40 -34.20 -27.95
CA LEU A 10 29.28 -33.72 -27.15
C LEU A 10 29.58 -32.29 -26.67
N SER A 11 29.76 -31.38 -27.61
CA SER A 11 29.55 -29.96 -27.36
C SER A 11 28.06 -29.76 -27.12
N LEU A 12 27.62 -30.09 -25.90
CA LEU A 12 26.35 -29.63 -25.36
C LEU A 12 26.45 -28.11 -25.32
N LEU A 13 25.80 -27.49 -26.30
CA LEU A 13 25.32 -26.13 -26.22
C LEU A 13 24.62 -25.98 -24.88
N VAL A 14 25.29 -25.37 -23.91
CA VAL A 14 24.59 -24.72 -22.81
C VAL A 14 23.82 -23.60 -23.50
N ALA A 15 22.58 -23.88 -23.90
CA ALA A 15 21.65 -22.83 -24.25
C ALA A 15 21.59 -21.93 -23.02
N SER A 16 22.17 -20.74 -23.13
CA SER A 16 22.01 -19.68 -22.16
C SER A 16 20.52 -19.39 -22.09
N VAL A 17 19.85 -19.99 -21.10
CA VAL A 17 18.49 -19.66 -20.74
C VAL A 17 18.55 -18.24 -20.21
N ASN A 18 18.42 -17.26 -21.10
CA ASN A 18 18.11 -15.89 -20.71
C ASN A 18 16.66 -15.90 -20.22
N GLY A 19 16.45 -16.44 -19.01
CA GLY A 19 15.24 -16.20 -18.26
C GLY A 19 15.19 -14.71 -17.99
N ALA A 20 14.35 -13.99 -18.73
CA ALA A 20 14.03 -12.61 -18.43
C ALA A 20 13.47 -12.59 -17.01
N LEU A 21 14.28 -12.17 -16.04
CA LEU A 21 13.89 -12.04 -14.64
C LEU A 21 12.76 -11.01 -14.58
N ILE A 22 11.55 -11.45 -14.23
CA ILE A 22 10.46 -10.53 -13.93
C ILE A 22 10.90 -9.72 -12.70
N PRO A 23 10.91 -8.38 -12.76
CA PRO A 23 11.36 -7.58 -11.63
C PRO A 23 10.43 -7.80 -10.43
N GLU A 24 11.03 -7.98 -9.26
CA GLU A 24 10.31 -8.06 -7.99
C GLU A 24 9.45 -6.80 -7.79
N PRO A 25 8.20 -6.92 -7.29
CA PRO A 25 7.36 -5.76 -7.06
C PRO A 25 8.01 -4.85 -6.00
N GLU A 26 8.09 -3.56 -6.30
CA GLU A 26 8.69 -2.54 -5.44
C GLU A 26 7.71 -1.40 -5.14
N VAL A 27 7.84 -0.80 -3.95
CA VAL A 27 7.09 0.40 -3.58
C VAL A 27 7.88 1.62 -4.02
N LYS A 28 7.26 2.51 -4.80
CA LYS A 28 7.88 3.83 -5.06
C LYS A 28 7.62 4.76 -3.88
N ILE A 29 8.69 5.28 -3.30
CA ILE A 29 8.68 6.15 -2.11
C ILE A 29 9.06 7.58 -2.53
N GLU A 30 8.19 8.54 -2.27
CA GLU A 30 8.45 9.97 -2.46
C GLU A 30 8.40 10.65 -1.09
N VAL A 31 9.50 11.29 -0.65
CA VAL A 31 9.53 12.07 0.59
C VAL A 31 9.01 13.47 0.30
N LEU A 32 7.83 13.80 0.82
CA LEU A 32 7.17 15.08 0.58
C LEU A 32 7.61 16.17 1.55
N GLN A 33 7.86 15.77 2.80
CA GLN A 33 8.30 16.68 3.85
C GLN A 33 9.20 15.91 4.79
N LYS A 34 10.29 16.54 5.23
CA LYS A 34 11.21 15.98 6.23
C LYS A 34 11.48 17.04 7.30
N PRO A 35 11.46 16.69 8.59
CA PRO A 35 11.85 17.63 9.64
C PRO A 35 13.32 18.02 9.49
N PHE A 36 13.67 19.22 9.94
CA PHE A 36 15.07 19.67 10.00
C PHE A 36 15.88 18.80 10.95
N ILE A 37 15.28 18.43 12.09
CA ILE A 37 15.88 17.57 13.11
C ILE A 37 15.28 16.17 13.02
N CYS A 38 16.13 15.14 12.92
CA CYS A 38 15.72 13.74 12.98
C CYS A 38 16.59 13.00 14.00
N GLN A 39 16.10 12.94 15.25
CA GLN A 39 16.80 12.28 16.36
C GLN A 39 16.73 10.75 16.28
N ARG A 40 15.61 10.22 15.79
CA ARG A 40 15.35 8.78 15.66
C ARG A 40 14.70 8.49 14.31
N LYS A 41 15.14 7.41 13.69
CA LYS A 41 14.51 6.82 12.51
C LYS A 41 13.80 5.52 12.88
N THR A 42 12.71 5.24 12.19
CA THR A 42 11.93 4.01 12.38
C THR A 42 12.71 2.78 11.91
N LYS A 43 12.59 1.69 12.67
CA LYS A 43 13.13 0.36 12.36
C LYS A 43 12.08 -0.73 12.63
N GLY A 44 12.35 -1.96 12.19
CA GLY A 44 11.46 -3.09 12.46
C GLY A 44 11.21 -3.27 13.96
N GLY A 45 9.96 -3.52 14.34
CA GLY A 45 9.47 -3.61 15.71
C GLY A 45 9.05 -2.28 16.34
N ASP A 46 9.34 -1.13 15.71
CA ASP A 46 8.88 0.16 16.23
C ASP A 46 7.37 0.32 16.05
N MET A 47 6.70 0.82 17.09
CA MET A 47 5.32 1.32 16.98
C MET A 47 5.33 2.75 16.43
N MET A 48 4.57 2.97 15.37
CA MET A 48 4.43 4.25 14.70
C MET A 48 3.01 4.79 14.89
N LEU A 49 2.89 6.04 15.31
CA LEU A 49 1.64 6.79 15.28
C LEU A 49 1.56 7.53 13.94
N VAL A 50 0.57 7.22 13.12
CA VAL A 50 0.49 7.78 11.76
C VAL A 50 -0.89 8.33 11.42
N HIS A 51 -0.90 9.45 10.73
CA HIS A 51 -2.01 9.85 9.88
C HIS A 51 -1.77 9.37 8.46
N TYR A 52 -2.84 8.92 7.80
CA TYR A 52 -2.76 8.54 6.40
C TYR A 52 -4.02 8.84 5.59
N GLU A 53 -3.80 8.93 4.28
CA GLU A 53 -4.83 9.01 3.24
C GLU A 53 -4.48 8.00 2.15
N GLY A 54 -5.43 7.12 1.83
CA GLY A 54 -5.33 6.07 0.82
C GLY A 54 -6.19 6.38 -0.39
N TYR A 55 -5.56 6.35 -1.56
CA TYR A 55 -6.15 6.67 -2.86
C TYR A 55 -5.96 5.53 -3.84
N LEU A 56 -6.89 5.38 -4.76
CA LEU A 56 -6.69 4.55 -5.94
C LEU A 56 -5.81 5.29 -6.95
N GLU A 57 -4.87 4.57 -7.55
CA GLU A 57 -4.00 5.14 -8.57
C GLU A 57 -4.79 5.57 -9.82
N LYS A 58 -5.74 4.71 -10.24
CA LYS A 58 -6.45 4.78 -11.52
C LYS A 58 -7.26 6.06 -11.69
N ASP A 59 -7.99 6.48 -10.65
CA ASP A 59 -8.90 7.62 -10.69
C ASP A 59 -8.61 8.68 -9.62
N GLY A 60 -7.64 8.43 -8.74
CA GLY A 60 -7.31 9.32 -7.63
C GLY A 60 -8.38 9.37 -6.53
N SER A 61 -9.37 8.48 -6.55
CA SER A 61 -10.44 8.48 -5.55
C SER A 61 -9.90 8.10 -4.17
N LEU A 62 -10.33 8.84 -3.15
CA LEU A 62 -10.00 8.55 -1.75
C LEU A 62 -10.86 7.37 -1.27
N PHE A 63 -10.24 6.27 -0.86
CA PHE A 63 -10.96 5.12 -0.32
C PHE A 63 -10.88 5.02 1.20
N HIS A 64 -9.82 5.53 1.86
CA HIS A 64 -9.69 5.55 3.32
C HIS A 64 -8.84 6.75 3.75
N SER A 65 -9.17 7.37 4.88
CA SER A 65 -8.26 8.29 5.58
C SER A 65 -8.56 8.31 7.07
N THR A 66 -7.52 8.48 7.89
CA THR A 66 -7.71 8.67 9.35
C THR A 66 -8.52 9.91 9.67
N HIS A 67 -8.38 10.97 8.86
CA HIS A 67 -9.11 12.22 9.07
C HIS A 67 -10.63 12.06 8.89
N LYS A 68 -11.07 11.32 7.86
CA LYS A 68 -12.51 11.14 7.58
C LYS A 68 -13.12 9.92 8.25
N HIS A 69 -12.37 8.83 8.38
CA HIS A 69 -12.90 7.52 8.76
C HIS A 69 -12.50 7.08 10.17
N ASN A 70 -11.67 7.85 10.87
CA ASN A 70 -11.23 7.57 12.24
C ASN A 70 -11.39 8.81 13.15
N ASN A 71 -12.42 9.63 12.92
CA ASN A 71 -12.73 10.81 13.73
C ASN A 71 -11.55 11.79 13.89
N GLY A 72 -10.69 11.91 12.88
CA GLY A 72 -9.51 12.76 12.98
C GLY A 72 -8.35 12.18 13.79
N GLN A 73 -8.47 10.95 14.30
CA GLN A 73 -7.46 10.33 15.15
C GLN A 73 -6.43 9.53 14.35
N PRO A 74 -5.13 9.63 14.67
CA PRO A 74 -4.10 8.79 14.07
C PRO A 74 -4.24 7.34 14.54
N ILE A 75 -3.60 6.42 13.83
CA ILE A 75 -3.59 5.00 14.19
C ILE A 75 -2.19 4.55 14.59
N TRP A 76 -2.13 3.54 15.47
CA TRP A 76 -0.91 2.82 15.76
C TRP A 76 -0.67 1.72 14.72
N PHE A 77 0.59 1.54 14.34
CA PHE A 77 1.03 0.52 13.43
C PHE A 77 2.44 0.04 13.83
N THR A 78 2.67 -1.26 13.88
CA THR A 78 3.98 -1.85 14.18
C THR A 78 4.73 -2.17 12.91
N LEU A 79 5.90 -1.57 12.74
CA LEU A 79 6.67 -1.68 11.51
C LEU A 79 7.37 -3.04 11.40
N GLY A 80 7.28 -3.68 10.23
CA GLY A 80 8.13 -4.82 9.88
C GLY A 80 7.64 -6.19 10.35
N ILE A 81 6.39 -6.28 10.82
CA ILE A 81 5.75 -7.53 11.26
C ILE A 81 4.56 -7.93 10.37
N LEU A 82 4.38 -7.28 9.22
CA LEU A 82 3.25 -7.48 8.31
C LEU A 82 1.87 -7.27 8.96
N GLU A 83 1.77 -6.34 9.92
CA GLU A 83 0.50 -6.00 10.59
C GLU A 83 -0.52 -5.38 9.61
N ALA A 84 -0.05 -4.67 8.59
CA ALA A 84 -0.87 -4.02 7.58
C ALA A 84 -0.47 -4.46 6.16
N LEU A 85 -0.11 -3.52 5.28
CA LEU A 85 0.32 -3.83 3.92
C LEU A 85 1.83 -4.15 3.88
N LYS A 86 2.22 -5.15 3.08
CA LYS A 86 3.65 -5.40 2.76
C LYS A 86 4.35 -4.13 2.27
N GLY A 87 3.62 -3.29 1.53
CA GLY A 87 4.14 -2.02 1.05
C GLY A 87 4.39 -0.97 2.14
N TRP A 88 3.66 -1.02 3.25
CA TRP A 88 3.93 -0.15 4.41
C TRP A 88 5.23 -0.56 5.09
N ASP A 89 5.44 -1.86 5.31
CA ASP A 89 6.68 -2.39 5.88
C ASP A 89 7.91 -2.02 5.07
N ARG A 90 7.78 -1.95 3.74
CA ARG A 90 8.87 -1.50 2.86
C ARG A 90 9.00 0.02 2.83
N GLY A 91 7.88 0.74 2.75
CA GLY A 91 7.85 2.19 2.51
C GLY A 91 8.12 3.07 3.73
N LEU A 92 7.91 2.54 4.94
CA LEU A 92 7.98 3.33 6.19
C LEU A 92 9.27 3.13 7.00
N LYS A 93 10.19 2.30 6.52
CA LYS A 93 11.53 2.15 7.13
C LYS A 93 12.32 3.44 7.05
N GLY A 94 13.07 3.75 8.10
CA GLY A 94 13.98 4.90 8.12
C GLY A 94 13.28 6.26 8.11
N MET A 95 12.02 6.34 8.51
CA MET A 95 11.22 7.55 8.57
C MET A 95 11.46 8.29 9.89
N CYS A 96 11.47 9.62 9.85
CA CYS A 96 11.58 10.47 11.03
C CYS A 96 10.19 10.92 11.54
N VAL A 97 10.09 11.24 12.82
CA VAL A 97 8.90 11.92 13.37
C VAL A 97 8.64 13.24 12.63
N GLY A 98 7.41 13.49 12.21
CA GLY A 98 7.02 14.67 11.43
C GLY A 98 7.32 14.57 9.93
N GLU A 99 7.96 13.50 9.45
CA GLU A 99 8.16 13.26 8.02
C GLU A 99 6.82 12.93 7.34
N LYS A 100 6.66 13.34 6.08
CA LYS A 100 5.53 12.98 5.23
C LYS A 100 6.04 12.26 3.98
N ARG A 101 5.46 11.09 3.68
CA ARG A 101 5.79 10.29 2.49
C ARG A 101 4.57 10.03 1.64
N LYS A 102 4.79 9.89 0.34
CA LYS A 102 3.86 9.29 -0.60
C LYS A 102 4.39 7.93 -1.02
N LEU A 103 3.60 6.90 -0.81
CA LEU A 103 3.89 5.53 -1.22
C LEU A 103 2.99 5.15 -2.39
N THR A 104 3.58 4.65 -3.47
CA THR A 104 2.85 4.09 -4.61
C THR A 104 3.08 2.59 -4.58
N ILE A 105 2.07 1.83 -4.15
CA ILE A 105 2.18 0.42 -3.78
C ILE A 105 1.51 -0.45 -4.85
N PRO A 106 2.25 -1.34 -5.53
CA PRO A 106 1.69 -2.26 -6.51
C PRO A 106 0.77 -3.30 -5.84
N PRO A 107 -0.18 -3.91 -6.58
CA PRO A 107 -1.14 -4.87 -6.02
C PRO A 107 -0.51 -6.00 -5.21
N ALA A 108 0.63 -6.54 -5.67
CA ALA A 108 1.37 -7.63 -5.00
C ALA A 108 1.89 -7.27 -3.59
N LEU A 109 2.02 -5.97 -3.29
CA LEU A 109 2.42 -5.45 -1.98
C LEU A 109 1.26 -4.73 -1.25
N GLY A 110 0.10 -4.64 -1.89
CA GLY A 110 -1.12 -4.04 -1.38
C GLY A 110 -2.16 -5.11 -1.07
N TYR A 111 -3.34 -4.99 -1.68
CA TYR A 111 -4.50 -5.87 -1.44
C TYR A 111 -4.61 -7.04 -2.42
N GLY A 112 -3.58 -7.33 -3.22
CA GLY A 112 -3.58 -8.45 -4.15
C GLY A 112 -4.53 -8.27 -5.34
N LYS A 113 -4.88 -9.38 -5.98
CA LYS A 113 -5.86 -9.44 -7.08
C LYS A 113 -7.30 -9.48 -6.53
N GLU A 114 -7.43 -9.84 -5.27
CA GLU A 114 -8.69 -10.01 -4.57
C GLU A 114 -9.25 -8.67 -4.10
N GLY A 115 -8.38 -7.67 -3.90
CA GLY A 115 -8.75 -6.37 -3.35
C GLY A 115 -9.21 -6.50 -1.88
N LYS A 116 -9.73 -5.39 -1.33
CA LYS A 116 -10.34 -5.38 0.00
C LYS A 116 -11.51 -4.41 0.02
N ALA A 117 -12.65 -4.86 0.53
CA ALA A 117 -13.78 -3.98 0.81
C ALA A 117 -13.56 -3.24 2.14
N PHE A 118 -13.87 -1.94 2.15
CA PHE A 118 -13.87 -1.14 3.36
C PHE A 118 -15.31 -0.81 3.72
N TRP A 119 -15.69 -1.15 4.95
CA TRP A 119 -17.00 -0.84 5.50
C TRP A 119 -16.91 0.46 6.26
N TYR A 120 -17.61 1.49 5.77
CA TYR A 120 -17.80 2.71 6.55
C TYR A 120 -19.28 2.90 6.79
N PRO A 121 -19.69 3.24 8.03
CA PRO A 121 -20.99 3.82 8.24
C PRO A 121 -21.00 5.20 7.56
N VAL A 122 -21.59 5.28 6.36
CA VAL A 122 -21.85 6.57 5.71
C VAL A 122 -23.10 7.13 6.37
N CYS A 123 -22.91 7.94 7.41
CA CYS A 123 -23.98 8.81 7.88
C CYS A 123 -24.04 10.01 6.91
N MET A 124 -24.89 9.90 5.90
CA MET A 124 -25.18 10.99 4.97
C MET A 124 -25.71 12.16 5.79
N HIS A 125 -24.96 13.26 5.89
CA HIS A 125 -25.55 14.50 6.38
C HIS A 125 -26.57 14.96 5.34
N PRO A 126 -27.80 15.36 5.74
CA PRO A 126 -28.78 15.83 4.78
C PRO A 126 -28.20 17.03 4.05
N LEU A 127 -27.95 16.90 2.75
CA LEU A 127 -27.82 18.08 1.90
C LEU A 127 -29.19 18.74 1.92
N GLU A 128 -29.26 19.97 2.38
CA GLU A 128 -30.46 20.80 2.35
C GLU A 128 -31.08 20.77 0.94
N ARG A 129 -32.09 19.93 0.76
CA ARG A 129 -33.07 20.09 -0.30
C ARG A 129 -34.38 19.50 0.17
N HIS A 130 -35.28 20.41 0.52
CA HIS A 130 -36.69 20.24 0.83
C HIS A 130 -37.29 18.89 0.41
N GLN A 131 -37.53 18.00 1.38
CA GLN A 131 -38.66 17.07 1.35
C GLN A 131 -39.18 16.88 2.78
N PRO A 132 -40.51 17.00 3.01
CA PRO A 132 -41.05 17.07 4.36
C PRO A 132 -41.62 15.70 4.76
N PHE A 133 -40.84 14.78 5.30
CA PHE A 133 -41.39 13.72 6.15
C PHE A 133 -40.39 13.31 7.23
N GLY A 134 -40.94 13.11 8.43
CA GLY A 134 -40.25 13.06 9.72
C GLY A 134 -39.17 11.99 9.87
N GLY A 135 -38.33 12.24 10.89
CA GLY A 135 -37.03 11.61 11.07
C GLY A 135 -37.04 10.13 11.39
N ILE A 136 -35.93 9.51 10.99
CA ILE A 136 -35.07 8.57 11.72
C ILE A 136 -33.68 8.77 11.08
N ASN A 137 -32.62 8.90 11.89
CA ASN A 137 -31.24 8.91 11.39
C ASN A 137 -30.91 7.56 10.77
N ALA A 138 -31.18 7.38 9.48
CA ALA A 138 -30.84 6.18 8.76
C ALA A 138 -29.37 6.27 8.30
N CYS A 139 -28.43 5.86 9.15
CA CYS A 139 -27.08 5.52 8.68
C CYS A 139 -27.21 4.20 7.91
N TYR A 140 -27.38 4.29 6.60
CA TYR A 140 -27.36 3.13 5.74
C TYR A 140 -25.93 2.58 5.70
N PHE A 141 -25.77 1.30 6.03
CA PHE A 141 -24.54 0.55 5.77
C PHE A 141 -24.44 0.32 4.27
N LEU A 142 -24.01 1.34 3.53
CA LEU A 142 -23.62 1.14 2.14
C LEU A 142 -22.32 0.33 2.15
N CYS A 143 -22.43 -0.94 1.80
CA CYS A 143 -21.29 -1.70 1.33
C CYS A 143 -20.84 -1.06 0.02
N LEU A 144 -19.89 -0.13 0.08
CA LEU A 144 -19.13 0.21 -1.12
C LEU A 144 -18.24 -1.00 -1.41
N TYR A 145 -18.80 -1.94 -2.17
CA TYR A 145 -18.14 -3.16 -2.62
C TYR A 145 -17.11 -2.78 -3.68
N SER A 146 -16.05 -2.15 -3.24
CA SER A 146 -14.99 -1.73 -4.12
C SER A 146 -13.78 -2.58 -3.80
N SER A 147 -13.86 -3.84 -4.22
CA SER A 147 -12.67 -4.67 -4.38
C SER A 147 -11.78 -3.95 -5.40
N PHE A 148 -10.63 -3.48 -4.93
CA PHE A 148 -9.69 -2.73 -5.75
C PHE A 148 -8.46 -3.60 -6.07
N PRO A 149 -8.50 -4.40 -7.15
CA PRO A 149 -7.32 -5.05 -7.70
C PRO A 149 -6.47 -3.98 -8.41
N GLY A 150 -5.75 -3.18 -7.65
CA GLY A 150 -5.13 -1.98 -8.21
C GLY A 150 -3.96 -1.45 -7.41
N LEU A 151 -3.14 -0.66 -8.10
CA LEU A 151 -2.11 0.14 -7.47
C LEU A 151 -2.78 1.17 -6.55
N VAL A 152 -2.26 1.32 -5.35
CA VAL A 152 -2.77 2.27 -4.36
C VAL A 152 -1.71 3.28 -3.98
N LYS A 153 -2.13 4.52 -3.77
CA LYS A 153 -1.27 5.62 -3.33
C LYS A 153 -1.62 5.96 -1.88
N PHE A 154 -0.62 6.04 -1.02
CA PHE A 154 -0.79 6.48 0.35
C PHE A 154 0.00 7.74 0.62
N LEU A 155 -0.63 8.74 1.25
CA LEU A 155 0.05 9.84 1.90
C LEU A 155 0.11 9.55 3.38
N LEU A 156 1.30 9.43 3.97
CA LEU A 156 1.48 9.14 5.40
C LEU A 156 2.30 10.22 6.07
N LYS A 157 1.92 10.55 7.31
CA LYS A 157 2.68 11.43 8.21
C LYS A 157 2.92 10.72 9.53
N ALA A 158 4.18 10.65 9.95
CA ALA A 158 4.56 10.12 11.26
C ALA A 158 4.46 11.21 12.34
N HIS A 159 3.97 10.83 13.52
CA HIS A 159 3.86 11.68 14.71
C HIS A 159 4.89 11.32 15.78
#